data_AF-A0AAV4PLV0-F1
#
_entry.id   AF-A0AAV4PLV0-F1
#
_cell.length_a   1.000
_cell.length_b   1.000
_cell.length_c   1.000
_cell.angle_alpha   90.00
_cell.angle_beta   90.00
_cell.angle_gamma   90.00
#
_symmetry.space_group_name_H-M   'P 1'
#
loop_
_entity.id
_entity.type
_entity.pdbx_description
1 polymer ?
#
loop_
_entity_poly.entity_id
_entity_poly.type
_entity_poly.pdbx_seq_one_letter_code
_entity_poly.pdbx_strand_id
1 'polypeptide(L)'
;MSIIWWKVVNILWMPSIADFAGSLTNFIQSCKMLQIFHIHARYTSDGIESVLKALLENHPPTLKSITMWFNYLRDDENDGYLQALSEEYYPLLQVQGIELFLLADPSRRLRRRQSNVMEQ
;
A
#
# COMPACT_ATOMS: atom_id res chain seq x y z
N MET A 1 17.77 9.67 -21.27
CA MET A 1 17.09 8.71 -20.38
C MET A 1 17.44 9.12 -18.96
N SER A 2 16.50 9.72 -18.22
CA SER A 2 16.78 10.28 -16.89
C SER A 2 16.64 9.20 -15.84
N ILE A 3 17.73 8.84 -15.16
CA ILE A 3 17.71 7.92 -14.02
C ILE A 3 17.28 8.73 -12.80
N ILE A 4 16.20 8.31 -12.16
CA ILE A 4 15.63 8.99 -11.02
C ILE A 4 16.15 8.31 -9.73
N TRP A 5 16.81 9.08 -8.87
CA TRP A 5 17.58 8.59 -7.71
C TRP A 5 16.82 8.65 -6.39
N TRP A 6 15.57 8.18 -6.33
CA TRP A 6 14.84 8.16 -5.06
C TRP A 6 15.14 6.89 -4.26
N LYS A 7 15.73 7.05 -3.07
CA LYS A 7 15.84 5.94 -2.09
C LYS A 7 14.53 5.69 -1.35
N VAL A 8 13.73 6.74 -1.18
CA VAL A 8 12.42 6.68 -0.53
C VAL A 8 11.42 7.36 -1.44
N VAL A 9 10.30 6.72 -1.68
CA VAL A 9 9.18 7.27 -2.43
C VAL A 9 7.94 7.25 -1.54
N ASN A 10 7.28 8.41 -1.43
CA ASN A 10 5.99 8.55 -0.75
C ASN A 10 4.96 9.03 -1.77
N ILE A 11 3.88 8.28 -1.92
CA ILE A 11 2.80 8.59 -2.86
C ILE A 11 1.52 8.78 -2.06
N LEU A 12 0.86 9.92 -2.26
CA LEU A 12 -0.54 10.08 -1.90
C LEU A 12 -1.38 9.76 -3.13
N TRP A 13 -2.05 8.62 -3.12
CA TRP A 13 -2.92 8.16 -4.20
C TRP A 13 -4.39 8.36 -3.84
N MET A 14 -4.99 9.38 -4.43
CA MET A 14 -6.39 9.73 -4.21
C MET A 14 -7.39 8.92 -5.05
N PRO A 15 -7.08 8.51 -6.30
CA PRO A 15 -7.93 7.61 -7.09
C PRO A 15 -8.02 6.20 -6.51
N SER A 16 -8.75 5.31 -7.19
CA SER A 16 -8.77 3.89 -6.83
C SER A 16 -7.36 3.30 -6.98
N ILE A 17 -6.97 2.43 -6.05
CA ILE A 17 -5.69 1.71 -6.14
C ILE A 17 -5.64 0.76 -7.36
N ALA A 18 -6.80 0.39 -7.92
CA ALA A 18 -6.92 -0.31 -9.19
C ALA A 18 -6.24 0.44 -10.34
N ASP A 19 -6.50 1.75 -10.44
CA ASP A 19 -5.93 2.62 -11.47
C ASP A 19 -4.41 2.76 -11.32
N PHE A 20 -3.91 2.56 -10.10
CA PHE A 20 -2.50 2.63 -9.80
C PHE A 20 -1.74 1.41 -10.36
N ALA A 21 -2.33 0.22 -10.22
CA ALA A 21 -1.70 -1.06 -10.58
C ALA A 21 -1.18 -1.08 -12.03
N GLY A 22 -1.94 -0.54 -12.98
CA GLY A 22 -1.56 -0.50 -14.40
C GLY A 22 -0.33 0.36 -14.71
N SER A 23 -0.04 1.37 -13.88
CA SER A 23 1.12 2.26 -14.05
C SER A 23 2.30 1.91 -13.13
N LEU A 24 2.03 1.09 -12.10
CA LEU A 24 2.96 0.79 -11.02
C LEU A 24 4.23 0.10 -11.49
N THR A 25 4.10 -0.92 -12.35
CA THR A 25 5.24 -1.71 -12.82
C THR A 25 6.29 -0.83 -13.48
N ASN A 26 5.88 0.01 -14.43
CA ASN A 26 6.78 0.92 -15.14
C ASN A 26 7.44 1.92 -14.16
N PHE A 27 6.66 2.44 -13.21
CA PHE A 27 7.16 3.36 -12.20
C PHE A 27 8.25 2.70 -11.33
N ILE A 28 7.97 1.52 -10.78
CA ILE A 28 8.88 0.81 -9.88
C ILE A 28 10.15 0.37 -10.61
N GLN A 29 10.02 -0.15 -11.82
CA GLN A 29 11.17 -0.56 -12.64
C GLN A 29 12.08 0.61 -13.02
N SER A 30 11.55 1.83 -13.09
CA SER A 30 12.34 3.04 -13.31
C SER A 30 13.14 3.48 -12.07
N CYS A 31 12.69 3.08 -10.87
CA CYS A 31 13.30 3.46 -9.60
C CYS A 31 14.39 2.46 -9.18
N LYS A 32 15.54 2.45 -9.86
CA LYS A 32 16.62 1.46 -9.66
C LYS A 32 17.24 1.42 -8.24
N MET A 33 17.09 2.51 -7.47
CA MET A 33 17.70 2.66 -6.14
C MET A 33 16.66 2.77 -5.03
N LEU A 34 15.39 2.46 -5.31
CA LEU A 34 14.31 2.52 -4.34
C LEU A 34 14.55 1.50 -3.23
N GLN A 35 14.54 1.97 -1.98
CA GLN A 35 14.68 1.14 -0.79
C GLN A 35 13.40 1.09 0.02
N ILE A 36 12.63 2.19 0.05
CA ILE A 36 11.40 2.29 0.83
C ILE A 36 10.30 2.85 -0.05
N PHE A 37 9.18 2.14 -0.10
CA PHE A 37 8.03 2.52 -0.88
C PHE A 37 6.79 2.69 -0.02
N HIS A 38 6.26 3.90 0.01
CA HIS A 38 5.13 4.29 0.83
C HIS A 38 3.97 4.74 -0.08
N ILE A 39 2.81 4.12 0.10
CA ILE A 39 1.57 4.52 -0.57
C ILE A 39 0.52 4.85 0.48
N HIS A 40 -0.01 6.05 0.43
CA HIS A 40 -1.22 6.43 1.15
C HIS A 40 -2.36 6.43 0.13
N ALA A 41 -3.21 5.42 0.18
CA ALA A 41 -4.36 5.28 -0.69
C ALA A 41 -5.64 5.71 0.05
N ARG A 42 -6.53 6.39 -0.68
CA ARG A 42 -7.81 6.79 -0.10
C ARG A 42 -8.72 5.59 0.16
N TYR A 43 -8.78 4.63 -0.77
CA TYR A 43 -9.63 3.45 -0.70
C TYR A 43 -8.85 2.17 -1.01
N THR A 44 -9.14 1.07 -0.31
CA THR A 44 -8.54 -0.27 -0.52
C THR A 44 -9.01 -1.01 -1.77
N SER A 45 -10.11 -0.56 -2.39
CA SER A 45 -10.85 -1.21 -3.49
C SER A 45 -10.07 -2.19 -4.38
N ASP A 46 -10.74 -3.26 -4.84
CA ASP A 46 -10.37 -4.16 -5.96
C ASP A 46 -9.07 -3.78 -6.67
N GLY A 47 -7.92 -4.28 -6.22
CA GLY A 47 -6.65 -3.96 -6.86
C GLY A 47 -5.43 -3.96 -5.96
N ILE A 48 -5.59 -3.98 -4.63
CA ILE A 48 -4.46 -4.13 -3.71
C ILE A 48 -3.66 -5.40 -4.01
N GLU A 49 -4.32 -6.52 -4.26
CA GLU A 49 -3.67 -7.77 -4.68
C GLU A 49 -2.88 -7.60 -5.98
N SER A 50 -3.45 -6.88 -6.96
CA SER A 50 -2.75 -6.60 -8.22
C SER A 50 -1.51 -5.73 -7.99
N VAL A 51 -1.58 -4.76 -7.09
CA VAL A 51 -0.44 -3.93 -6.67
C VAL A 51 0.63 -4.77 -5.96
N LEU A 52 0.23 -5.62 -5.01
CA LEU A 52 1.14 -6.49 -4.26
C LEU A 52 1.83 -7.51 -5.18
N LYS A 53 1.07 -8.11 -6.11
CA LYS A 53 1.61 -9.02 -7.11
C LYS A 53 2.59 -8.31 -8.05
N ALA A 54 2.24 -7.12 -8.54
CA ALA A 54 3.14 -6.33 -9.38
C ALA A 54 4.44 -5.96 -8.64
N LEU A 55 4.36 -5.60 -7.36
CA LEU A 55 5.51 -5.35 -6.49
C LEU A 55 6.37 -6.60 -6.32
N LEU A 56 5.77 -7.74 -5.98
CA LEU A 56 6.46 -9.01 -5.81
C LEU A 56 7.23 -9.42 -7.08
N GLU A 57 6.62 -9.25 -8.25
CA GLU A 57 7.19 -9.64 -9.54
C GLU A 57 8.20 -8.64 -10.11
N ASN A 58 8.10 -7.35 -9.77
CA ASN A 58 8.82 -6.28 -10.48
C ASN A 58 9.59 -5.29 -9.59
N HIS A 59 9.71 -5.55 -8.27
CA HIS A 59 10.47 -4.69 -7.37
C HIS A 59 11.94 -4.53 -7.82
N PRO A 60 12.57 -3.36 -7.55
CA PRO A 60 13.99 -3.20 -7.77
C PRO A 60 14.77 -3.99 -6.70
N PRO A 61 15.97 -4.51 -7.01
CA PRO A 61 16.77 -5.31 -6.08
C PRO A 61 17.15 -4.60 -4.77
N THR A 62 17.02 -3.27 -4.73
CA THR A 62 17.34 -2.46 -3.56
C THR A 62 16.17 -2.28 -2.60
N LEU A 63 14.96 -2.70 -2.99
CA LEU A 63 13.75 -2.50 -2.19
C LEU A 63 13.86 -3.32 -0.89
N LYS A 64 13.51 -2.70 0.23
CA LYS A 64 13.58 -3.29 1.58
C LYS A 64 12.26 -3.21 2.33
N SER A 65 11.40 -2.25 2.00
CA SER A 65 10.15 -2.07 2.71
C SER A 65 9.07 -1.46 1.82
N ILE A 66 7.86 -2.00 1.97
CA ILE A 66 6.63 -1.51 1.37
C ILE A 66 5.66 -1.22 2.52
N THR A 67 5.13 0.00 2.56
CA THR A 67 4.05 0.36 3.48
C THR A 67 2.89 0.94 2.71
N MET A 68 1.69 0.40 2.94
CA MET A 68 0.45 0.92 2.37
C MET A 68 -0.50 1.33 3.50
N TRP A 69 -0.93 2.58 3.47
CA TRP A 69 -1.95 3.13 4.35
C TRP A 69 -3.24 3.36 3.61
N PHE A 70 -4.36 2.96 4.21
CA PHE A 70 -5.69 3.11 3.63
C PHE A 70 -6.57 3.98 4.51
N ASN A 71 -7.06 5.10 3.97
CA ASN A 71 -7.93 6.00 4.72
C ASN A 71 -9.33 5.41 4.93
N TYR A 72 -9.79 4.64 3.95
CA TYR A 72 -11.11 4.02 3.94
C TYR A 72 -11.01 2.57 3.46
N LEU A 73 -11.54 1.66 4.27
CA LEU A 73 -11.93 0.33 3.82
C LEU A 73 -13.36 0.39 3.26
N ARG A 74 -13.68 -0.46 2.28
CA ARG A 74 -15.08 -0.67 1.88
C ARG A 74 -15.87 -1.26 3.05
N ASP A 75 -17.20 -1.16 3.02
CA ASP A 75 -18.01 -1.60 4.16
C ASP A 75 -17.96 -3.12 4.41
N ASP A 76 -17.62 -3.90 3.38
CA ASP A 76 -17.36 -5.34 3.41
C ASP A 76 -15.90 -5.69 3.75
N GLU A 77 -14.99 -4.72 3.69
CA GLU A 77 -13.58 -4.85 4.06
C GLU A 77 -13.38 -4.36 5.49
N ASN A 78 -12.88 -5.22 6.36
CA ASN A 78 -12.50 -4.85 7.72
C ASN A 78 -10.99 -5.02 7.92
N ASP A 79 -10.49 -4.71 9.12
CA ASP A 79 -9.07 -4.89 9.45
C ASP A 79 -8.58 -6.33 9.16
N GLY A 80 -9.48 -7.32 9.21
CA GLY A 80 -9.22 -8.72 8.86
C GLY A 80 -8.94 -8.96 7.38
N TYR A 81 -9.47 -8.14 6.47
CA TYR A 81 -9.13 -8.21 5.04
C TYR A 81 -7.65 -7.84 4.80
N LEU A 82 -7.21 -6.72 5.37
CA LEU A 82 -5.81 -6.31 5.29
C LEU A 82 -4.88 -7.31 5.99
N GLN A 83 -5.32 -7.88 7.10
CA GLN A 83 -4.58 -8.94 7.78
C GLN A 83 -4.41 -10.18 6.91
N ALA A 84 -5.49 -10.67 6.27
CA ALA A 84 -5.43 -11.84 5.40
C ALA A 84 -4.46 -11.62 4.22
N LEU A 85 -4.49 -10.43 3.60
CA LEU A 85 -3.53 -10.08 2.55
C LEU A 85 -2.10 -9.98 3.07
N SER A 86 -1.91 -9.45 4.28
CA SER A 86 -0.60 -9.41 4.90
C SER A 86 -0.08 -10.82 5.15
N GLU A 87 -0.91 -11.73 5.67
CA GLU A 87 -0.55 -13.13 5.92
C GLU A 87 -0.20 -13.88 4.63
N GLU A 88 -0.88 -13.57 3.53
CA GLU A 88 -0.62 -14.16 2.21
C GLU A 88 0.68 -13.64 1.58
N TYR A 89 0.88 -12.31 1.55
CA TYR A 89 1.97 -11.69 0.76
C TYR A 89 3.24 -11.43 1.56
N TYR A 90 3.15 -11.23 2.88
CA TYR A 90 4.34 -10.95 3.70
C TYR A 90 5.39 -12.06 3.59
N PRO A 91 5.08 -13.37 3.72
CA PRO A 91 6.09 -14.40 3.61
C PRO A 91 6.78 -14.42 2.24
N LEU A 92 6.03 -14.14 1.16
CA LEU A 92 6.55 -14.11 -0.20
C LEU A 92 7.57 -12.98 -0.41
N LEU A 93 7.26 -11.80 0.12
CA LEU A 93 8.15 -10.63 0.08
C LEU A 93 9.33 -10.77 1.06
N GLN A 94 9.10 -11.38 2.22
CA GLN A 94 10.13 -11.57 3.24
C GLN A 94 11.26 -12.49 2.75
N VAL A 95 10.95 -13.53 1.97
CA VAL A 95 11.96 -14.38 1.33
C VAL A 95 12.89 -13.57 0.40
N GLN A 96 12.40 -12.45 -0.14
CA GLN A 96 13.19 -11.52 -0.96
C GLN A 96 13.85 -10.40 -0.12
N GLY A 97 13.72 -10.44 1.21
CA GLY A 97 14.26 -9.44 2.13
C GLY A 97 13.45 -8.15 2.20
N ILE A 98 12.16 -8.19 1.84
CA ILE A 98 11.28 -7.04 1.80
C ILE A 98 10.24 -7.14 2.92
N GLU A 99 10.19 -6.13 3.78
CA GLU A 99 9.17 -5.97 4.80
C GLU A 99 7.87 -5.40 4.19
N LEU A 100 6.71 -5.96 4.57
CA LEU A 100 5.39 -5.49 4.12
C LEU A 100 4.54 -5.04 5.31
N PHE A 101 3.96 -3.85 5.21
CA PHE A 101 3.02 -3.31 6.18
C PHE A 101 1.75 -2.82 5.46
N LEU A 102 0.61 -3.43 5.79
CA LEU A 102 -0.72 -3.01 5.31
C LEU A 102 -1.51 -2.44 6.50
N LEU A 103 -1.86 -1.16 6.42
CA LEU A 103 -2.38 -0.42 7.57
C LEU A 103 -3.67 0.31 7.20
N ALA A 104 -4.71 0.16 8.01
CA ALA A 104 -5.86 1.06 7.97
C ALA A 104 -5.53 2.31 8.80
N ASP A 105 -5.84 3.51 8.30
CA ASP A 105 -5.63 4.75 9.04
C ASP A 105 -6.55 4.79 10.29
N PRO A 106 -5.97 4.81 11.51
CA PRO A 106 -6.75 4.78 12.76
C PRO A 106 -7.55 6.07 13.01
N SER A 107 -7.28 7.15 12.26
CA SER A 107 -7.97 8.46 12.38
C SER A 107 -9.50 8.35 12.30
N ARG A 108 -10.02 7.25 11.73
CA ARG A 108 -11.45 6.97 11.60
C ARG A 108 -12.12 6.45 12.89
N ARG A 109 -11.43 5.66 13.72
CA ARG A 109 -11.98 5.20 15.02
C ARG A 109 -12.24 6.37 15.97
N LEU A 110 -11.39 7.40 15.89
CA LEU A 110 -11.51 8.62 16.67
C LEU A 110 -12.68 9.49 16.18
N ARG A 111 -12.85 9.66 14.87
CA ARG A 111 -13.93 10.50 14.29
C ARG A 111 -15.33 9.86 14.42
N ARG A 112 -15.49 8.56 14.20
CA ARG A 112 -16.79 7.86 14.42
C ARG A 112 -17.21 7.86 15.90
N ARG A 113 -16.24 7.73 16.82
CA ARG A 113 -16.53 7.88 18.26
C ARG A 113 -16.97 9.30 18.61
N GLN A 114 -16.35 10.32 18.02
CA GLN A 114 -16.76 11.72 18.26
C GLN A 114 -18.15 12.03 17.71
N SER A 115 -18.49 11.56 16.51
CA SER A 115 -19.85 11.77 15.95
C SER A 115 -20.93 11.06 16.76
N ASN A 116 -20.69 9.83 17.23
CA ASN A 116 -21.67 9.10 18.05
C ASN A 116 -21.84 9.65 19.46
N VAL A 117 -20.86 10.41 19.99
CA VAL A 117 -20.95 11.08 21.30
C VAL A 117 -21.69 12.42 21.19
N MET A 118 -21.73 13.04 20.01
CA MET A 118 -22.44 14.32 19.80
C MET A 118 -23.94 14.14 19.47
N GLU A 119 -24.40 12.92 19.23
CA GLU A 119 -25.80 12.58 18.94
C GLU A 119 -26.55 11.96 20.15
N GLN A 120 -25.94 11.97 21.35
CA GLN A 120 -26.58 11.61 22.63
C GLN A 120 -26.91 12.86 23.45
#